data_AF-A0A544TAB3-F1
#
_entry.id   AF-A0A544TAB3-F1
#
_cell.length_a   1.000
_cell.length_b   1.000
_cell.length_c   1.000
_cell.angle_alpha   90.00
_cell.angle_beta   90.00
_cell.angle_gamma   90.00
#
_symmetry.space_group_name_H-M   'P 1'
#
loop_
_entity.id
_entity.type
_entity.pdbx_description
1 polymer ?
#
loop_
_entity_poly.entity_id
_entity_poly.type
_entity_poly.pdbx_seq_one_letter_code
_entity_poly.pdbx_strand_id
1 'polypeptide(L)'
;MEIIKNYVDLCRKIDIIETQLLQVEIDLKYWFGRGELPFTGTGADDFGVIASIGNIQDLHDKKHRLQKMLDFYLDIKKETEDKINRLEGLQYQVARMKYLENKTYKEIAKELKMNYSYIRRVASKSNNEVTINLQNPIT
;
A
#
# COMPACT_ATOMS: atom_id res chain seq x y z
N MET A 1 -18.52 -1.12 0.85
CA MET A 1 -17.31 -0.68 1.58
C MET A 1 -16.04 -1.42 1.18
N GLU A 2 -16.14 -2.60 0.58
CA GLU A 2 -15.00 -3.45 0.21
C GLU A 2 -13.96 -2.75 -0.67
N ILE A 3 -14.39 -1.95 -1.68
CA ILE A 3 -13.47 -1.17 -2.52
C ILE A 3 -12.55 -0.23 -1.73
N ILE A 4 -13.05 0.43 -0.67
CA ILE A 4 -12.25 1.31 0.18
C ILE A 4 -11.31 0.50 1.07
N LYS A 5 -11.76 -0.66 1.59
CA LYS A 5 -10.88 -1.56 2.35
C LYS A 5 -9.73 -2.08 1.49
N ASN A 6 -10.05 -2.55 0.28
CA ASN A 6 -9.08 -3.04 -0.69
C ASN A 6 -8.07 -1.96 -1.06
N TYR A 7 -8.50 -0.70 -1.21
CA TYR A 7 -7.61 0.43 -1.42
C TYR A 7 -6.66 0.67 -0.25
N VAL A 8 -7.17 0.64 1.00
CA VAL A 8 -6.29 0.78 2.18
C VAL A 8 -5.30 -0.37 2.27
N ASP A 9 -5.73 -1.61 1.99
CA ASP A 9 -4.82 -2.76 1.98
C ASP A 9 -3.78 -2.68 0.86
N LEU A 10 -4.14 -2.12 -0.29
CA LEU A 10 -3.22 -1.81 -1.37
C LEU A 10 -2.17 -0.78 -0.95
N CYS A 11 -2.58 0.32 -0.31
CA CYS A 11 -1.64 1.32 0.23
C CYS A 11 -0.67 0.67 1.23
N ARG A 12 -1.16 -0.18 2.14
CA ARG A 12 -0.29 -0.91 3.08
C ARG A 12 0.72 -1.82 2.36
N LYS A 13 0.32 -2.48 1.28
CA LYS A 13 1.22 -3.31 0.47
C LYS A 13 2.33 -2.47 -0.17
N ILE A 14 1.98 -1.28 -0.67
CA ILE A 14 2.95 -0.31 -1.21
C ILE A 14 3.95 0.09 -0.12
N ASP A 15 3.48 0.50 1.06
CA ASP A 15 4.34 0.91 2.18
C ASP A 15 5.33 -0.22 2.59
N ILE A 16 4.86 -1.47 2.60
CA ILE A 16 5.70 -2.64 2.90
C ILE A 16 6.79 -2.80 1.82
N ILE A 17 6.44 -2.68 0.54
CA ILE A 17 7.40 -2.84 -0.56
C ILE A 17 8.44 -1.71 -0.54
N GLU A 18 8.03 -0.46 -0.29
CA GLU A 18 8.95 0.67 -0.13
C GLU A 18 9.92 0.44 1.04
N THR A 19 9.42 -0.08 2.16
CA THR A 19 10.27 -0.46 3.31
C THR A 19 11.25 -1.56 2.93
N GLN A 20 10.82 -2.58 2.17
CA GLN A 20 11.68 -3.65 1.69
C GLN A 20 12.75 -3.15 0.71
N LEU A 21 12.42 -2.19 -0.17
CA LEU A 21 13.38 -1.54 -1.06
C LEU A 21 14.45 -0.79 -0.26
N LEU A 22 14.04 -0.04 0.76
CA LEU A 22 14.97 0.66 1.66
C LEU A 22 15.90 -0.31 2.39
N GLN A 23 15.38 -1.45 2.84
CA GLN A 23 16.22 -2.50 3.43
C GLN A 23 17.24 -3.06 2.42
N VAL A 24 16.81 -3.36 1.19
CA VAL A 24 17.72 -3.84 0.13
C VAL A 24 18.81 -2.82 -0.19
N GLU A 25 18.51 -1.52 -0.15
CA GLU A 25 19.53 -0.48 -0.31
C GLU A 25 20.54 -0.42 0.83
N ILE A 26 20.11 -0.68 2.07
CA ILE A 26 21.01 -0.80 3.22
C ILE A 26 21.90 -2.02 3.04
N ASP A 27 21.33 -3.17 2.64
CA ASP A 27 22.07 -4.41 2.42
C ASP A 27 23.08 -4.26 1.26
N LEU A 28 22.69 -3.59 0.18
CA LEU A 28 23.61 -3.26 -0.92
C LEU A 28 24.79 -2.41 -0.44
N LYS A 29 24.54 -1.39 0.41
CA LYS A 29 25.63 -0.59 1.00
C LYS A 29 26.54 -1.41 1.91
N TYR A 30 25.99 -2.40 2.62
CA TYR A 30 26.77 -3.30 3.47
C TYR A 30 27.74 -4.16 2.64
N TRP A 31 27.28 -4.71 1.51
CA TRP A 31 28.11 -5.58 0.66
C TRP A 31 29.01 -4.83 -0.32
N PHE A 32 28.49 -3.77 -0.96
CA PHE A 32 29.21 -3.01 -1.98
C PHE A 32 30.09 -1.91 -1.39
N GLY A 33 29.62 -1.26 -0.33
CA GLY A 33 30.23 -0.05 0.24
C GLY A 33 29.42 1.21 -0.07
N ARG A 34 29.89 2.36 0.44
CA ARG A 34 29.25 3.68 0.26
C ARG A 34 29.92 4.57 -0.80
N GLY A 35 31.01 4.10 -1.41
CA GLY A 35 31.81 4.85 -2.40
C GLY A 35 31.70 4.29 -3.82
N GLU A 36 32.45 4.87 -4.74
CA GLU A 36 32.50 4.45 -6.15
C GLU A 36 33.31 3.16 -6.37
N LEU A 37 34.18 2.82 -5.42
CA LEU A 37 34.99 1.60 -5.48
C LEU A 37 34.17 0.39 -5.01
N PRO A 38 34.04 -0.65 -5.86
CA PRO A 38 33.25 -1.82 -5.53
C PRO A 38 33.92 -2.63 -4.41
N PHE A 39 33.10 -3.34 -3.65
CA PHE A 39 33.54 -4.26 -2.59
C PHE A 39 34.36 -3.58 -1.48
N THR A 40 34.03 -2.31 -1.19
CA THR A 40 34.59 -1.57 -0.06
C THR A 40 33.69 -1.62 1.17
N GLY A 41 32.60 -2.39 1.12
CA GLY A 41 31.67 -2.58 2.22
C GLY A 41 32.16 -3.60 3.26
N THR A 42 31.60 -3.53 4.46
CA THR A 42 31.90 -4.43 5.57
C THR A 42 31.72 -5.90 5.20
N GLY A 43 30.70 -6.24 4.41
CA GLY A 43 30.50 -7.62 3.96
C GLY A 43 31.63 -8.15 3.08
N ALA A 44 32.28 -7.30 2.27
CA ALA A 44 33.43 -7.70 1.48
C ALA A 44 34.70 -7.88 2.31
N ASP A 45 34.86 -7.09 3.37
CA ASP A 45 35.96 -7.21 4.33
C ASP A 45 35.83 -8.52 5.13
N ASP A 46 34.64 -8.79 5.68
CA ASP A 46 34.38 -9.94 6.55
C ASP A 46 34.36 -11.29 5.80
N PHE A 47 33.84 -11.30 4.56
CA PHE A 47 33.53 -12.54 3.82
C PHE A 47 34.23 -12.67 2.46
N GLY A 48 34.95 -11.64 2.03
CA GLY A 48 35.69 -11.63 0.77
C GLY A 48 34.84 -11.29 -0.46
N VAL A 49 35.54 -10.90 -1.53
CA VAL A 49 34.93 -10.35 -2.76
C VAL A 49 33.97 -11.33 -3.45
N ILE A 50 34.29 -12.63 -3.50
CA ILE A 50 33.43 -13.60 -4.20
C ILE A 50 32.06 -13.73 -3.52
N ALA A 51 32.03 -13.78 -2.18
CA ALA A 51 30.78 -13.83 -1.43
C ALA A 51 29.96 -12.54 -1.65
N SER A 52 30.64 -11.38 -1.68
CA SER A 52 29.99 -10.10 -1.94
C SER A 52 29.34 -10.03 -3.32
N ILE A 53 30.02 -10.51 -4.37
CA ILE A 53 29.47 -10.52 -5.74
C ILE A 53 28.14 -11.27 -5.78
N GLY A 54 28.08 -12.47 -5.20
CA GLY A 54 26.85 -13.28 -5.16
C GLY A 54 25.71 -12.56 -4.46
N ASN A 55 25.97 -12.04 -3.26
CA ASN A 55 24.97 -11.30 -2.49
C ASN A 55 24.50 -10.02 -3.20
N ILE A 56 25.41 -9.27 -3.81
CA ILE A 56 25.07 -8.05 -4.56
C ILE A 56 24.18 -8.38 -5.75
N GLN A 57 24.48 -9.45 -6.49
CA GLN A 57 23.66 -9.89 -7.61
C GLN A 57 22.24 -10.25 -7.15
N ASP A 58 22.13 -11.06 -6.09
CA ASP A 58 20.83 -11.46 -5.53
C ASP A 58 20.01 -10.25 -5.05
N LEU A 59 20.68 -9.28 -4.43
CA LEU A 59 20.07 -8.04 -3.97
C LEU A 59 19.62 -7.14 -5.13
N HIS A 60 20.37 -7.05 -6.22
CA HIS A 60 19.95 -6.33 -7.43
C HIS A 60 18.73 -6.99 -8.06
N ASP A 61 18.71 -8.31 -8.18
CA ASP A 61 17.57 -9.06 -8.71
C ASP A 61 16.33 -8.88 -7.82
N LYS A 62 16.52 -8.91 -6.49
CA LYS A 62 15.45 -8.62 -5.52
C LYS A 62 14.95 -7.18 -5.66
N LYS A 63 15.84 -6.19 -5.76
CA LYS A 63 15.49 -4.78 -5.96
C LYS A 63 14.66 -4.60 -7.21
N HIS A 64 15.08 -5.20 -8.33
CA HIS A 64 14.37 -5.14 -9.60
C HIS A 64 12.96 -5.74 -9.52
N ARG A 65 12.82 -6.91 -8.88
CA ARG A 65 11.51 -7.54 -8.66
C ARG A 65 10.60 -6.65 -7.81
N LEU A 66 11.12 -6.10 -6.70
CA LEU A 66 10.36 -5.20 -5.82
C LEU A 66 9.95 -3.92 -6.54
N GLN A 67 10.83 -3.32 -7.35
CA GLN A 67 10.50 -2.12 -8.12
C GLN A 67 9.37 -2.38 -9.12
N LYS A 68 9.43 -3.49 -9.87
CA LYS A 68 8.33 -3.87 -10.78
C LYS A 68 7.01 -4.09 -10.06
N MET A 69 7.05 -4.71 -8.87
CA MET A 69 5.85 -4.90 -8.05
C MET A 69 5.30 -3.57 -7.54
N LEU A 70 6.18 -2.65 -7.12
CA LEU A 70 5.81 -1.32 -6.67
C LEU A 70 5.12 -0.54 -7.80
N ASP A 71 5.73 -0.51 -8.99
CA ASP A 71 5.18 0.18 -10.16
C ASP A 71 3.78 -0.36 -10.50
N PHE A 72 3.62 -1.68 -10.53
CA PHE A 72 2.32 -2.33 -10.77
C PHE A 72 1.26 -1.94 -9.72
N TYR A 73 1.61 -1.91 -8.44
CA TYR A 73 0.66 -1.54 -7.39
C TYR A 73 0.35 -0.04 -7.37
N LEU A 74 1.30 0.81 -7.74
CA LEU A 74 1.07 2.25 -7.89
C LEU A 74 0.08 2.53 -9.03
N ASP A 75 0.16 1.80 -10.14
CA ASP A 75 -0.80 1.89 -11.24
C ASP A 75 -2.21 1.48 -10.78
N ILE A 76 -2.35 0.34 -10.10
CA ILE A 76 -3.63 -0.10 -9.53
C ILE A 76 -4.15 0.90 -8.50
N LYS A 77 -3.27 1.50 -7.69
CA LYS A 77 -3.65 2.49 -6.68
C LYS A 77 -4.29 3.68 -7.37
N LYS A 78 -3.66 4.21 -8.41
CA LYS A 78 -4.18 5.34 -9.18
C LYS A 78 -5.56 5.04 -9.76
N GLU A 79 -5.72 3.90 -10.43
CA GLU A 79 -7.02 3.50 -11.00
C GLU A 79 -8.10 3.32 -9.94
N THR A 80 -7.75 2.73 -8.80
CA THR A 80 -8.69 2.48 -7.71
C THR A 80 -9.08 3.78 -7.00
N GLU A 81 -8.14 4.69 -6.83
CA GLU A 81 -8.37 6.03 -6.28
C GLU A 81 -9.33 6.84 -7.16
N ASP A 82 -9.14 6.81 -8.47
CA ASP A 82 -10.05 7.45 -9.43
C ASP A 82 -11.47 6.87 -9.33
N LYS A 83 -11.59 5.53 -9.20
CA LYS A 83 -12.89 4.87 -9.00
C LYS A 83 -13.53 5.30 -7.67
N ILE A 84 -12.77 5.37 -6.58
CA ILE A 84 -13.25 5.80 -5.26
C ILE A 84 -13.70 7.26 -5.28
N ASN A 85 -12.97 8.14 -5.96
CA ASN A 85 -13.30 9.56 -6.04
C ASN A 85 -14.58 9.84 -6.82
N ARG A 86 -14.98 8.93 -7.72
CA ARG A 86 -16.26 8.97 -8.44
C ARG A 86 -17.43 8.38 -7.66
N LEU A 87 -17.20 7.75 -6.50
CA LEU A 87 -18.28 7.18 -5.72
C LEU A 87 -19.08 8.30 -5.04
N GLU A 88 -20.34 8.39 -5.43
CA GLU A 88 -21.29 9.32 -4.85
C GLU A 88 -22.14 8.63 -3.78
N GLY A 89 -22.52 9.39 -2.75
CA GLY A 89 -23.35 8.90 -1.65
C GLY A 89 -22.68 9.05 -0.29
N LEU A 90 -23.49 9.32 0.72
CA LEU A 90 -23.04 9.62 2.07
C LEU A 90 -22.19 8.49 2.67
N GLN A 91 -22.53 7.23 2.38
CA GLN A 91 -21.78 6.06 2.84
C GLN A 91 -20.33 6.05 2.35
N TYR A 92 -20.11 6.46 1.10
CA TYR A 92 -18.77 6.46 0.51
C TYR A 92 -17.95 7.63 1.04
N GLN A 93 -18.57 8.81 1.21
CA GLN A 93 -17.92 9.95 1.88
C GLN A 93 -17.50 9.59 3.30
N VAL A 94 -18.40 8.99 4.10
CA VAL A 94 -18.09 8.56 5.47
C VAL A 94 -16.96 7.53 5.49
N ALA A 95 -16.98 6.54 4.59
CA ALA A 95 -15.93 5.54 4.52
C ALA A 95 -14.59 6.13 4.05
N ARG A 96 -14.58 7.04 3.08
CA ARG A 96 -13.37 7.73 2.62
C ARG A 96 -12.71 8.49 3.76
N MET A 97 -13.48 9.35 4.43
CA MET A 97 -12.98 10.14 5.55
C MET A 97 -12.50 9.24 6.71
N LYS A 98 -13.19 8.12 6.95
CA LYS A 98 -12.81 7.19 8.02
C LYS A 98 -11.51 6.44 7.73
N TYR A 99 -11.36 5.93 6.52
CA TYR A 99 -10.30 4.96 6.20
C TYR A 99 -9.12 5.57 5.45
N LEU A 100 -9.35 6.58 4.60
CA LEU A 100 -8.28 7.28 3.87
C LEU A 100 -7.77 8.49 4.65
N GLU A 101 -8.67 9.29 5.21
CA GLU A 101 -8.30 10.52 5.95
C GLU A 101 -8.08 10.26 7.46
N ASN A 102 -8.26 9.02 7.91
CA ASN A 102 -8.13 8.56 9.29
C ASN A 102 -8.96 9.36 10.33
N LYS A 103 -10.08 9.96 9.90
CA LYS A 103 -10.95 10.75 10.78
C LYS A 103 -11.82 9.86 11.67
N THR A 104 -12.12 10.33 12.87
CA THR A 104 -13.12 9.72 13.75
C THR A 104 -14.53 10.01 13.26
N TYR A 105 -15.51 9.17 13.59
CA TYR A 105 -16.91 9.44 13.25
C TYR A 105 -17.44 10.77 13.86
N LYS A 106 -16.82 11.26 14.95
CA LYS A 106 -17.15 12.57 15.53
C LYS A 106 -16.67 13.72 14.63
N GLU A 107 -15.43 13.63 14.13
CA GLU A 107 -14.89 14.62 13.19
C GLU A 107 -15.66 14.62 11.88
N ILE A 108 -15.96 13.43 11.35
CA ILE A 108 -16.80 13.27 10.15
C ILE A 108 -18.17 13.91 10.34
N ALA A 109 -18.82 13.66 11.47
CA ALA A 109 -20.12 14.25 11.80
C ALA A 109 -20.05 15.79 11.85
N LYS A 110 -19.00 16.35 12.46
CA LYS A 110 -18.77 17.79 12.52
C LYS A 110 -18.59 18.40 11.13
N GLU A 111 -17.78 17.77 10.29
CA GLU A 111 -17.44 18.27 8.95
C GLU A 111 -18.60 18.17 7.96
N LEU A 112 -19.35 17.06 8.00
CA LEU A 112 -20.56 16.88 7.21
C LEU A 112 -21.77 17.61 7.79
N LYS A 113 -21.63 18.31 8.92
CA LYS A 113 -22.71 18.98 9.67
C LYS A 113 -23.88 18.05 9.97
N MET A 114 -23.58 16.80 10.32
CA MET A 114 -24.54 15.74 10.61
C MET A 114 -24.43 15.25 12.05
N ASN A 115 -25.47 14.57 12.52
CA ASN A 115 -25.46 13.97 13.85
C ASN A 115 -24.52 12.74 13.90
N TYR A 116 -23.70 12.63 14.95
CA TYR A 116 -22.80 11.50 15.18
C TYR A 116 -23.51 10.12 15.10
N SER A 117 -24.67 9.99 15.73
CA SER A 117 -25.47 8.76 15.72
C SER A 117 -26.00 8.42 14.32
N TYR A 118 -26.23 9.43 13.48
CA TYR A 118 -26.61 9.21 12.09
C TYR A 118 -25.43 8.69 11.26
N ILE A 119 -24.24 9.31 11.38
CA ILE A 119 -23.01 8.85 10.71
C ILE A 119 -22.65 7.41 11.10
N ARG A 120 -22.76 7.06 12.38
CA ARG A 120 -22.50 5.68 12.84
C ARG A 120 -23.47 4.67 12.22
N ARG A 121 -24.74 5.06 12.04
CA ARG A 121 -25.76 4.22 11.40
C ARG A 121 -25.50 4.03 9.91
N VAL A 122 -25.13 5.10 9.21
CA VAL A 122 -24.72 5.06 7.81
C VAL A 122 -23.57 4.08 7.64
N ALA A 123 -22.49 4.24 8.43
CA ALA A 123 -21.34 3.34 8.38
C ALA A 123 -21.69 1.86 8.66
N SER A 124 -22.68 1.61 9.52
CA SER A 124 -23.12 0.25 9.88
C SER A 124 -23.95 -0.39 8.77
N LYS A 125 -24.84 0.36 8.11
CA LYS A 125 -25.67 -0.15 6.99
C LYS A 125 -24.82 -0.56 5.80
N SER A 126 -23.73 0.16 5.52
CA SER A 126 -22.83 -0.10 4.41
C SER A 126 -22.01 -1.40 4.53
N ASN A 127 -22.03 -2.07 5.69
CA ASN A 127 -21.45 -3.40 5.87
C ASN A 127 -22.43 -4.53 5.51
N ASN A 128 -23.75 -4.29 5.51
CA ASN A 128 -24.76 -5.33 5.28
C ASN A 128 -25.15 -5.48 3.79
N GLU A 129 -24.94 -4.45 2.97
CA GLU A 129 -25.33 -4.44 1.54
C GLU A 129 -24.32 -5.13 0.60
N VAL A 130 -23.21 -5.68 1.10
CA VAL A 130 -22.26 -6.48 0.28
C VAL A 130 -22.73 -7.93 0.10
N THR A 131 -23.83 -8.33 0.74
CA THR A 131 -24.37 -9.70 0.70
C THR A 131 -25.51 -9.89 -0.31
N ILE A 132 -25.51 -9.21 -1.46
CA ILE A 132 -26.58 -9.41 -2.47
C ILE A 132 -26.03 -9.47 -3.90
N ASN A 133 -26.06 -10.69 -4.45
CA ASN A 133 -26.10 -11.10 -5.86
C ASN A 133 -24.85 -10.98 -6.75
N LEU A 134 -23.97 -11.99 -6.65
CA LEU A 134 -23.09 -12.45 -7.75
C LEU A 134 -23.69 -13.66 -8.52
N GLN A 135 -25.00 -13.88 -8.41
CA GLN A 135 -25.70 -14.87 -9.24
C GLN A 135 -26.44 -14.16 -10.36
N ASN A 136 -25.80 -14.08 -11.52
CA ASN A 136 -26.46 -14.24 -12.81
C ASN A 136 -25.44 -14.81 -13.79
N PRO A 137 -25.52 -16.11 -14.16
CA PRO A 137 -24.76 -16.65 -15.27
C PRO A 137 -25.28 -16.02 -16.57
N ILE A 138 -24.35 -15.61 -17.41
CA ILE A 138 -24.58 -15.09 -18.76
C ILE A 138 -25.31 -16.19 -19.57
N THR A 139 -26.50 -15.87 -20.08
CA THR A 139 -27.16 -16.64 -21.16
C THR A 139 -26.49 -16.38 -22.49
#